data_AF-A0A0M8QM45-F1
#
_entry.id   AF-A0A0M8QM45-F1
#
_cell.length_a   1.000
_cell.length_b   1.000
_cell.length_c   1.000
_cell.angle_alpha   90.00
_cell.angle_beta   90.00
_cell.angle_gamma   90.00
#
_symmetry.space_group_name_H-M   'P 1'
#
loop_
_entity.id
_entity.type
_entity.pdbx_description
1 polymer ?
#
loop_
_entity_poly.entity_id
_entity_poly.type
_entity_poly.pdbx_seq_one_letter_code
_entity_poly.pdbx_strand_id
1 'polypeptide(L)'
;MNADVAAENTSASSLWNDPTVSATVRVDALIGAMTLEEKIAQLYGVWVGASVNGGEVAPHQHDMEEAVDLDALLPAGLGQLTRPFGTIPVDPALGALSLARTQSRIAATNRFGIPALAHEECLAGFAAWGATAYPVPLSWGATFDPDVV
;
A
#
# COMPACT_ATOMS: atom_id res chain seq x y z
N MET A 1 -48.42 -1.31 19.87
CA MET A 1 -47.41 -2.35 20.13
C MET A 1 -46.36 -2.19 19.05
N ASN A 2 -45.34 -1.36 19.31
CA ASN A 2 -44.23 -1.17 18.39
C ASN A 2 -43.07 -1.93 18.99
N ALA A 3 -42.71 -3.05 18.40
CA ALA A 3 -41.51 -3.78 18.76
C ALA A 3 -40.32 -3.03 18.17
N ASP A 4 -39.61 -2.31 19.03
CA ASP A 4 -38.23 -1.90 18.76
C ASP A 4 -37.40 -3.17 18.59
N VAL A 5 -37.02 -3.47 17.35
CA VAL A 5 -35.95 -4.41 17.06
C VAL A 5 -34.66 -3.64 17.31
N ALA A 6 -34.17 -3.71 18.54
CA ALA A 6 -32.82 -3.30 18.88
C ALA A 6 -31.85 -4.14 18.03
N ALA A 7 -31.23 -3.50 17.04
CA ALA A 7 -30.08 -4.07 16.35
C ALA A 7 -28.99 -4.28 17.40
N GLU A 8 -28.71 -5.54 17.75
CA GLU A 8 -27.58 -5.92 18.59
C GLU A 8 -26.29 -5.53 17.87
N ASN A 9 -25.81 -4.33 18.17
CA ASN A 9 -24.53 -3.82 17.71
C ASN A 9 -23.41 -4.35 18.63
N THR A 10 -23.32 -5.67 18.74
CA THR A 10 -22.21 -6.33 19.43
C THR A 10 -21.03 -6.32 18.47
N SER A 11 -20.06 -5.44 18.71
CA SER A 11 -18.79 -5.38 17.98
C SER A 11 -17.99 -6.66 18.21
N ALA A 12 -18.40 -7.74 17.56
CA ALA A 12 -17.60 -8.93 17.38
C ALA A 12 -16.38 -8.51 16.57
N SER A 13 -15.19 -8.59 17.16
CA SER A 13 -13.94 -8.52 16.40
C SER A 13 -14.08 -9.50 15.24
N SER A 14 -14.08 -8.99 14.01
CA SER A 14 -14.19 -9.84 12.84
C SER A 14 -13.06 -10.86 12.84
N LEU A 15 -13.34 -12.09 12.41
CA LEU A 15 -12.38 -13.20 12.44
C LEU A 15 -11.01 -12.83 11.83
N TRP A 16 -11.01 -12.01 10.78
CA TRP A 16 -9.79 -11.56 10.11
C TRP A 16 -8.93 -10.56 10.92
N ASN A 17 -9.47 -9.93 11.96
CA ASN A 17 -8.74 -9.03 12.86
C ASN A 17 -8.17 -9.71 14.10
N ASP A 18 -8.47 -11.00 14.32
CA ASP A 18 -7.94 -11.76 15.46
C ASP A 18 -6.53 -12.30 15.16
N PRO A 19 -5.46 -11.78 15.80
CA PRO A 19 -4.09 -12.23 15.54
C PRO A 19 -3.78 -13.62 16.14
N THR A 20 -4.67 -14.18 16.96
CA THR A 20 -4.50 -15.53 17.52
C THR A 20 -4.88 -16.63 16.53
N VAL A 21 -5.59 -16.27 15.45
CA VAL A 21 -5.99 -17.15 14.36
C VAL A 21 -4.92 -17.14 13.25
N SER A 22 -4.69 -18.29 12.61
CA SER A 22 -3.72 -18.40 11.51
C SER A 22 -3.99 -17.41 10.37
N ALA A 23 -2.93 -16.94 9.71
CA ALA A 23 -3.05 -16.02 8.59
C ALA A 23 -3.96 -16.56 7.47
N THR A 24 -3.84 -17.85 7.11
CA THR A 24 -4.68 -18.49 6.08
C THR A 24 -6.16 -18.37 6.40
N VAL A 25 -6.58 -18.74 7.62
CA VAL A 25 -8.00 -18.66 8.02
C VAL A 25 -8.51 -17.21 8.02
N ARG A 26 -7.68 -16.25 8.46
CA ARG A 26 -8.03 -14.83 8.43
C ARG A 26 -8.21 -14.31 7.00
N VAL A 27 -7.31 -14.68 6.10
CA VAL A 27 -7.36 -14.31 4.67
C VAL A 27 -8.56 -14.92 3.98
N ASP A 28 -8.82 -16.22 4.18
CA ASP A 28 -9.96 -16.91 3.57
C ASP A 28 -11.28 -16.28 4.00
N ALA A 29 -11.43 -15.97 5.29
CA ALA A 29 -12.61 -15.30 5.83
C ALA A 29 -12.79 -13.88 5.24
N LEU A 30 -11.70 -13.13 5.12
CA LEU A 30 -11.72 -11.78 4.55
C LEU A 30 -12.09 -11.80 3.06
N ILE A 31 -11.41 -12.63 2.25
CA ILE A 31 -11.70 -12.78 0.81
C ILE A 31 -13.12 -13.32 0.60
N GLY A 32 -13.61 -14.19 1.48
CA GLY A 32 -14.98 -14.69 1.45
C GLY A 32 -16.04 -13.60 1.64
N ALA A 33 -15.73 -12.54 2.40
CA ALA A 33 -16.63 -11.43 2.69
C ALA A 33 -16.59 -10.31 1.63
N MET A 34 -15.52 -10.25 0.82
CA MET A 34 -15.32 -9.21 -0.19
C MET A 34 -16.23 -9.37 -1.42
N THR A 35 -16.69 -8.25 -1.96
CA THR A 35 -17.27 -8.16 -3.30
C THR A 35 -16.20 -8.37 -4.37
N LEU A 36 -16.61 -8.55 -5.63
CA LEU A 36 -15.66 -8.63 -6.74
C LEU A 36 -14.85 -7.33 -6.89
N GLU A 37 -15.49 -6.18 -6.72
CA GLU A 37 -14.85 -4.87 -6.82
C GLU A 37 -13.78 -4.69 -5.73
N GLU A 38 -14.08 -5.04 -4.49
CA GLU A 38 -13.12 -4.98 -3.38
C GLU A 38 -11.93 -5.93 -3.60
N LYS A 39 -12.16 -7.10 -4.22
CA LYS A 39 -11.07 -8.02 -4.61
C LYS A 39 -10.18 -7.43 -5.70
N ILE A 40 -10.79 -6.84 -6.73
CA ILE A 40 -10.07 -6.16 -7.82
C ILE A 40 -9.24 -5.01 -7.25
N ALA A 41 -9.78 -4.28 -6.28
CA ALA A 41 -9.09 -3.18 -5.62
C ALA A 41 -7.76 -3.58 -4.96
N GLN A 42 -7.64 -4.83 -4.51
CA GLN A 42 -6.41 -5.36 -3.93
C GLN A 42 -5.33 -5.73 -4.97
N LEU A 43 -5.67 -5.77 -6.26
CA LEU A 43 -4.77 -6.26 -7.32
C LEU A 43 -4.01 -5.16 -8.06
N TYR A 44 -4.35 -3.89 -7.84
CA TYR A 44 -3.66 -2.77 -8.47
C TYR A 44 -2.92 -1.90 -7.46
N GLY A 45 -1.96 -1.14 -7.96
CA GLY A 45 -1.22 -0.12 -7.23
C GLY A 45 -1.41 1.25 -7.86
N VAL A 46 -1.41 2.29 -7.02
CA VAL A 46 -1.45 3.68 -7.49
C VAL A 46 -0.12 4.34 -7.19
N TRP A 47 0.43 5.02 -8.20
CA TRP A 47 1.62 5.84 -8.07
C TRP A 47 1.23 7.30 -7.88
N VAL A 48 1.10 7.71 -6.62
CA VAL A 48 0.70 9.07 -6.27
C VAL A 48 1.89 10.02 -6.42
N GLY A 49 1.74 11.06 -7.23
CA GLY A 49 2.78 12.08 -7.42
C GLY A 49 3.85 11.72 -8.46
N ALA A 50 3.63 10.69 -9.28
CA ALA A 50 4.35 10.52 -10.53
C ALA A 50 4.28 11.84 -11.33
N SER A 51 5.42 12.48 -11.50
CA SER A 51 5.46 13.78 -12.17
C SER A 51 5.27 13.56 -13.68
N VAL A 52 4.35 14.31 -14.28
CA VAL A 52 4.25 14.49 -15.75
C VAL A 52 5.51 15.12 -16.38
N ASN A 53 6.48 15.55 -15.55
CA ASN A 53 7.75 16.18 -15.96
C ASN A 53 8.98 15.48 -15.33
N GLY A 54 8.81 14.37 -14.62
CA GLY A 54 9.91 13.62 -14.00
C GLY A 54 10.53 12.70 -15.04
N GLY A 55 11.87 12.68 -15.14
CA GLY A 55 12.58 11.92 -16.18
C GLY A 55 12.05 10.49 -16.31
N GLU A 56 11.82 10.08 -17.55
CA GLU A 56 11.23 8.79 -17.96
C GLU A 56 11.75 7.63 -17.09
N VAL A 57 10.96 7.26 -16.09
CA VAL A 57 11.20 6.06 -15.28
C VAL A 57 10.53 4.85 -15.91
N ALA A 58 9.59 5.07 -16.84
CA ALA A 58 9.12 4.09 -17.81
C ALA A 58 8.91 4.74 -19.20
N PRO A 59 9.29 4.08 -20.32
CA PRO A 59 8.92 4.55 -21.66
C PRO A 59 7.39 4.65 -21.79
N HIS A 60 6.88 5.72 -22.40
CA HIS A 60 5.43 5.98 -22.58
C HIS A 60 4.61 6.23 -21.31
N GLN A 61 5.24 6.51 -20.16
CA GLN A 61 4.51 6.84 -18.93
C GLN A 61 3.53 8.01 -19.09
N HIS A 62 3.91 9.02 -19.87
CA HIS A 62 3.06 10.18 -20.17
C HIS A 62 1.90 9.87 -21.14
N ASP A 63 1.94 8.75 -21.87
CA ASP A 63 0.88 8.35 -22.81
C ASP A 63 -0.26 7.59 -22.09
N MET A 64 -0.10 7.28 -20.79
CA MET A 64 -0.95 6.34 -20.04
C MET A 64 -1.60 6.92 -18.76
N GLU A 65 -1.31 8.17 -18.37
CA GLU A 65 -1.71 8.71 -17.06
C GLU A 65 -2.84 9.74 -17.17
N GLU A 66 -4.09 9.27 -17.12
CA GLU A 66 -5.18 10.10 -16.58
C GLU A 66 -4.98 10.25 -15.06
N ALA A 67 -5.27 11.43 -14.51
CA ALA A 67 -5.16 11.67 -13.08
C ALA A 67 -6.06 10.69 -12.31
N VAL A 68 -5.46 9.83 -11.48
CA VAL A 68 -6.18 8.86 -10.66
C VAL A 68 -6.96 9.59 -9.57
N ASP A 69 -8.29 9.51 -9.61
CA ASP A 69 -9.15 9.98 -8.54
C ASP A 69 -9.10 8.98 -7.37
N LEU A 70 -8.19 9.23 -6.43
CA LEU A 70 -8.05 8.41 -5.23
C LEU A 70 -9.36 8.34 -4.44
N ASP A 71 -10.11 9.45 -4.32
CA ASP A 71 -11.34 9.48 -3.52
C ASP A 71 -12.41 8.52 -4.05
N ALA A 72 -12.47 8.34 -5.36
CA ALA A 72 -13.36 7.36 -5.98
C ALA A 72 -12.93 5.91 -5.74
N LEU A 73 -11.63 5.63 -5.56
CA LEU A 73 -11.09 4.27 -5.40
C LEU A 73 -11.14 3.78 -3.94
N LEU A 74 -10.87 4.67 -2.98
CA LEU A 74 -10.70 4.28 -1.57
C LEU A 74 -11.88 3.50 -0.95
N PRO A 75 -13.16 3.74 -1.30
CA PRO A 75 -14.27 2.96 -0.75
C PRO A 75 -14.21 1.46 -1.07
N ALA A 76 -13.71 1.09 -2.25
CA ALA A 76 -13.47 -0.31 -2.63
C ALA A 76 -12.16 -0.87 -2.05
N GLY A 77 -11.26 0.01 -1.61
CA GLY A 77 -9.93 -0.30 -1.10
C GLY A 77 -8.82 0.06 -2.08
N LEU A 78 -7.57 -0.16 -1.67
CA LEU A 78 -6.40 0.03 -2.51
C LEU A 78 -5.34 -1.01 -2.13
N GLY A 79 -4.91 -1.82 -3.10
CA GLY A 79 -3.93 -2.87 -2.87
C GLY A 79 -2.54 -2.34 -2.57
N GLN A 80 -2.06 -1.37 -3.37
CA GLN A 80 -0.67 -0.91 -3.28
C GLN A 80 -0.50 0.61 -3.47
N LEU A 81 0.50 1.17 -2.78
CA LEU A 81 0.98 2.54 -2.94
C LEU A 81 2.42 2.50 -3.45
N THR A 82 2.62 2.95 -4.69
CA THR A 82 3.91 2.93 -5.36
C THR A 82 4.72 4.18 -5.03
N ARG A 83 5.97 3.98 -4.59
CA ARG A 83 7.02 5.01 -4.44
C ARG A 83 6.63 6.27 -3.64
N PRO A 84 6.11 6.13 -2.39
CA PRO A 84 5.76 7.27 -1.53
C PRO A 84 6.93 8.21 -1.16
N PHE A 85 8.18 7.77 -1.29
CA PHE A 85 9.41 8.52 -1.00
C PHE A 85 10.32 8.69 -2.23
N GLY A 86 10.28 7.75 -3.18
CA GLY A 86 11.28 7.68 -4.25
C GLY A 86 10.97 8.52 -5.49
N THR A 87 9.77 9.08 -5.61
CA THR A 87 9.32 9.79 -6.83
C THR A 87 9.96 11.17 -7.01
N ILE A 88 10.08 11.90 -5.91
CA ILE A 88 10.74 13.20 -5.81
C ILE A 88 11.55 13.23 -4.51
N PRO A 89 12.58 14.07 -4.39
CA PRO A 89 13.27 14.24 -3.12
C PRO A 89 12.31 14.76 -2.05
N VAL A 90 12.05 13.94 -1.02
CA VAL A 90 11.24 14.32 0.15
C VAL A 90 12.02 14.10 1.43
N ASP A 91 11.85 14.98 2.41
CA ASP A 91 12.35 14.75 3.76
C ASP A 91 11.76 13.44 4.34
N PRO A 92 12.59 12.54 4.90
CA PRO A 92 12.12 11.22 5.37
C PRO A 92 11.03 11.29 6.42
N ALA A 93 11.10 12.25 7.37
CA ALA A 93 10.09 12.38 8.42
C ALA A 93 8.76 12.89 7.85
N LEU A 94 8.81 13.84 6.90
CA LEU A 94 7.62 14.29 6.19
C LEU A 94 7.01 13.19 5.32
N GLY A 95 7.84 12.41 4.62
CA GLY A 95 7.39 11.26 3.82
C GLY A 95 6.69 10.21 4.69
N ALA A 96 7.27 9.87 5.85
CA ALA A 96 6.67 8.92 6.78
C ALA A 96 5.32 9.40 7.33
N LEU A 97 5.21 10.69 7.70
CA LEU A 97 3.95 11.30 8.13
C LEU A 97 2.90 11.30 7.02
N SER A 98 3.30 11.63 5.80
CA SER A 98 2.42 11.60 4.63
C SER A 98 1.89 10.18 4.38
N LEU A 99 2.76 9.18 4.37
CA LEU A 99 2.38 7.78 4.22
C LEU A 99 1.43 7.33 5.34
N ALA A 100 1.72 7.65 6.60
CA ALA A 100 0.87 7.29 7.73
C ALA A 100 -0.56 7.88 7.61
N ARG A 101 -0.67 9.14 7.16
CA ARG A 101 -1.97 9.79 6.91
C ARG A 101 -2.73 9.11 5.76
N THR A 102 -2.04 8.82 4.66
CA THR A 102 -2.64 8.13 3.51
C THR A 102 -3.12 6.74 3.90
N GLN A 103 -2.33 5.97 4.65
CA GLN A 103 -2.74 4.65 5.15
C GLN A 103 -3.96 4.72 6.07
N SER A 104 -3.96 5.69 6.99
CA SER A 104 -5.10 5.90 7.90
C SER A 104 -6.38 6.20 7.12
N ARG A 105 -6.28 7.00 6.05
CA ARG A 105 -7.40 7.32 5.17
C ARG A 105 -7.87 6.10 4.38
N ILE A 106 -6.96 5.34 3.76
CA ILE A 106 -7.30 4.11 3.01
C ILE A 106 -8.06 3.15 3.93
N ALA A 107 -7.50 2.84 5.10
CA ALA A 107 -8.10 1.93 6.06
C ALA A 107 -9.46 2.45 6.57
N ALA A 108 -9.59 3.74 6.86
CA ALA A 108 -10.84 4.31 7.37
C ALA A 108 -11.97 4.35 6.33
N THR A 109 -11.65 4.37 5.04
CA THR A 109 -12.66 4.51 3.96
C THR A 109 -13.17 3.18 3.45
N ASN A 110 -12.35 2.11 3.45
CA ASN A 110 -12.80 0.79 3.01
C ASN A 110 -13.50 0.01 4.13
N ARG A 111 -14.39 -0.90 3.74
CA ARG A 111 -15.26 -1.66 4.66
C ARG A 111 -14.51 -2.56 5.66
N PHE A 112 -13.27 -2.94 5.35
CA PHE A 112 -12.53 -3.93 6.12
C PHE A 112 -11.35 -3.36 6.92
N GLY A 113 -11.05 -2.07 6.80
CA GLY A 113 -9.89 -1.49 7.48
C GLY A 113 -8.55 -1.87 6.87
N ILE A 114 -8.50 -2.35 5.62
CA ILE A 114 -7.27 -2.87 4.99
C ILE A 114 -6.39 -1.68 4.57
N PRO A 115 -5.14 -1.56 5.07
CA PRO A 115 -4.18 -0.60 4.54
C PRO A 115 -3.60 -1.09 3.19
N ALA A 116 -3.10 -0.17 2.38
CA ALA A 116 -2.39 -0.55 1.16
C ALA A 116 -0.98 -1.06 1.47
N LEU A 117 -0.43 -1.93 0.62
CA LEU A 117 0.99 -2.26 0.66
C LEU A 117 1.79 -1.06 0.11
N ALA A 118 2.59 -0.41 0.96
CA ALA A 118 3.52 0.61 0.50
C ALA A 118 4.80 -0.06 -0.02
N HIS A 119 5.15 0.20 -1.28
CA HIS A 119 6.33 -0.40 -1.91
C HIS A 119 7.24 0.65 -2.52
N GLU A 120 8.54 0.37 -2.41
CA GLU A 120 9.63 1.25 -2.77
C GLU A 120 10.75 0.48 -3.46
N GLU A 121 11.57 1.21 -4.21
CA GLU A 121 12.76 0.64 -4.82
C GLU A 121 13.86 0.47 -3.75
N CYS A 122 14.43 -0.73 -3.67
CA CYS A 122 15.44 -1.07 -2.66
C CYS A 122 16.66 -1.83 -3.20
N LEU A 123 16.84 -1.86 -4.52
CA LEU A 123 17.88 -2.66 -5.20
C LEU A 123 19.31 -2.38 -4.72
N ALA A 124 19.62 -1.12 -4.42
CA ALA A 124 20.94 -0.66 -3.97
C ALA A 124 20.82 0.20 -2.71
N GLY A 125 19.95 -0.24 -1.79
CA GLY A 125 19.47 0.56 -0.67
C GLY A 125 18.13 1.23 -0.97
N PHE A 126 17.50 1.75 0.08
CA PHE A 126 16.20 2.42 -0.01
C PHE A 126 16.29 3.66 -0.90
N ALA A 127 15.55 3.68 -2.01
CA ALA A 127 15.58 4.76 -3.00
C ALA A 127 14.81 6.00 -2.53
N ALA A 128 15.29 6.63 -1.45
CA ALA A 128 14.72 7.85 -0.89
C ALA A 128 15.83 8.89 -0.67
N TRP A 129 15.44 10.17 -0.65
CA TRP A 129 16.38 11.26 -0.45
C TRP A 129 17.06 11.18 0.92
N GLY A 130 18.40 11.22 0.91
CA GLY A 130 19.22 11.12 2.12
C GLY A 130 19.44 9.69 2.65
N ALA A 131 18.86 8.67 2.01
CA ALA A 131 19.11 7.28 2.36
C ALA A 131 20.51 6.82 1.90
N THR A 132 21.05 5.80 2.57
CA THR A 132 22.33 5.18 2.20
C THR A 132 22.23 4.52 0.82
N ALA A 133 23.15 4.88 -0.08
CA ALA A 133 23.33 4.22 -1.36
C ALA A 133 24.43 3.15 -1.23
N TYR A 134 24.07 1.89 -1.43
CA TYR A 134 25.00 0.76 -1.42
C TYR A 134 25.53 0.47 -2.83
N PRO A 135 26.60 -0.34 -2.97
CA PRO A 135 26.95 -0.94 -4.24
C PRO A 135 25.76 -1.68 -4.88
N VAL A 136 25.71 -1.72 -6.20
CA VAL A 136 24.69 -2.48 -6.94
C VAL A 136 24.84 -4.00 -6.70
N PRO A 137 23.78 -4.82 -6.89
CA PRO A 137 23.84 -6.25 -6.57
C PRO A 137 24.99 -7.03 -7.23
N LEU A 138 25.42 -6.65 -8.42
CA LEU A 138 26.59 -7.27 -9.07
C LEU A 138 27.89 -7.05 -8.30
N SER A 139 28.06 -5.88 -7.67
CA SER A 139 29.23 -5.59 -6.84
C SER A 139 29.21 -6.39 -5.55
N TRP A 140 28.03 -6.61 -4.95
CA TRP A 140 27.87 -7.51 -3.80
C TRP A 140 28.15 -8.96 -4.18
N GLY A 141 27.69 -9.43 -5.33
CA GLY A 141 28.03 -10.77 -5.83
C GLY A 141 29.55 -10.97 -6.00
N ALA A 142 30.30 -9.90 -6.29
CA ALA A 142 31.76 -9.95 -6.43
C ALA A 142 32.52 -9.99 -5.10
N THR A 143 31.86 -9.81 -3.94
CA THR A 143 32.53 -9.98 -2.63
C THR A 143 32.74 -11.45 -2.29
N PHE A 144 31.91 -12.35 -2.84
CA PHE A 144 31.83 -13.77 -2.46
C PHE A 144 31.64 -13.98 -0.95
N ASP A 145 31.04 -13.00 -0.28
CA ASP A 145 30.83 -13.00 1.16
C ASP A 145 29.34 -12.69 1.44
N PRO A 146 28.52 -13.71 1.74
CA PRO A 146 27.11 -13.50 2.07
C PRO A 146 26.89 -12.74 3.39
N ASP A 147 27.87 -12.72 4.30
CA ASP A 147 27.71 -12.10 5.62
C ASP A 147 27.75 -10.56 5.56
N VAL A 148 28.17 -9.98 4.42
CA VAL A 148 28.23 -8.52 4.20
C VAL A 148 27.04 -7.96 3.41
N VAL A 149 26.11 -8.80 2.96
CA VAL A 149 24.88 -8.42 2.24
C VAL A 149 23.72 -8.28 3.22
#